data_AF-A0A4Z1C973-F1
#
_entry.id   AF-A0A4Z1C973-F1
#
_cell.length_a   1.000
_cell.length_b   1.000
_cell.length_c   1.000
_cell.angle_alpha   90.00
_cell.angle_beta   90.00
_cell.angle_gamma   90.00
#
_symmetry.space_group_name_H-M   'P 1'
#
loop_
_entity.id
_entity.type
_entity.pdbx_description
1 polymer ?
#
loop_
_entity_poly.entity_id
_entity_poly.type
_entity_poly.pdbx_seq_one_letter_code
_entity_poly.pdbx_strand_id
1 'polypeptide(L)'
;PVARATPAQLDTTTPEQRAAAAQAPASAETRLGTTVGSLGNPSEGGFWIKTPLVQERAQGRIVNPATGKSAQVELIPLTGGGSGSQVSLPALQLLGVSLTDLPTLEVYRS
;
A
#
# COMPACT_ATOMS: atom_id res chain seq x y z
N PRO A 1 24.46 -15.46 -14.32
CA PRO A 1 23.64 -15.39 -13.09
C PRO A 1 22.74 -14.14 -13.11
N VAL A 2 21.45 -14.32 -13.40
CA VAL A 2 20.49 -13.21 -13.36
C VAL A 2 20.27 -12.84 -11.90
N ALA A 3 20.72 -11.64 -11.50
CA ALA A 3 20.38 -11.09 -10.21
C ALA A 3 18.86 -10.97 -10.14
N ARG A 4 18.20 -11.86 -9.38
CA ARG A 4 16.84 -11.62 -8.93
C ARG A 4 16.92 -10.38 -8.05
N ALA A 5 16.60 -9.21 -8.61
CA ALA A 5 16.36 -8.02 -7.82
C ALA A 5 15.29 -8.42 -6.80
N THR A 6 15.70 -8.61 -5.55
CA THR A 6 14.77 -8.92 -4.49
C THR A 6 13.92 -7.66 -4.27
N PRO A 7 12.63 -7.79 -3.94
CA PRO A 7 11.80 -6.62 -3.69
C PRO A 7 12.44 -5.70 -2.62
N ALA A 8 13.15 -6.29 -1.65
CA ALA A 8 13.98 -5.59 -0.65
C ALA A 8 15.06 -4.66 -1.21
N GLN A 9 15.60 -4.93 -2.41
CA GLN A 9 16.59 -4.08 -3.08
C GLN A 9 15.98 -2.91 -3.84
N LEU A 10 14.67 -2.97 -4.12
CA LEU A 10 13.91 -1.91 -4.77
C LEU A 10 13.20 -1.02 -3.75
N ASP A 11 13.15 -1.41 -2.47
CA ASP A 11 12.69 -0.55 -1.40
C ASP A 11 13.69 0.58 -1.14
N THR A 12 13.36 1.76 -1.66
CA THR A 12 14.04 3.02 -1.32
C THR A 12 13.54 3.63 -0.01
N THR A 13 12.72 2.89 0.74
CA THR A 13 12.05 3.34 1.98
C THR A 13 12.97 3.25 3.18
N THR A 14 12.96 4.27 4.03
CA THR A 14 13.76 4.20 5.25
C THR A 14 13.10 3.31 6.31
N PRO A 15 13.87 2.68 7.20
CA PRO A 15 13.32 1.93 8.33
C PRO A 15 12.44 2.80 9.24
N GLU A 16 12.68 4.12 9.29
CA GLU A 16 11.86 5.07 10.05
C GLU A 16 10.46 5.18 9.46
N GLN A 17 10.36 5.30 8.13
CA GLN A 17 9.07 5.29 7.43
C GLN A 17 8.35 3.96 7.62
N ARG A 18 9.09 2.84 7.61
CA ARG A 18 8.52 1.52 7.87
C ARG A 18 7.97 1.40 9.29
N ALA A 19 8.70 1.94 10.26
CA ALA A 19 8.24 1.99 11.65
C ALA A 19 6.99 2.87 11.78
N ALA A 20 6.96 4.03 11.11
CA ALA A 20 5.80 4.92 11.04
C ALA A 20 4.58 4.22 10.41
N ALA A 21 4.76 3.51 9.29
CA ALA A 21 3.68 2.76 8.64
C ALA A 21 3.22 1.52 9.42
N ALA A 22 4.06 1.00 10.30
CA ALA A 22 3.72 -0.07 11.24
C ALA A 22 3.08 0.45 12.54
N GLN A 23 2.98 1.77 12.74
CA GLN A 23 2.28 2.33 13.89
C GLN A 23 0.78 1.99 13.83
N ALA A 24 0.18 1.88 15.00
CA ALA A 24 -1.26 1.77 15.13
C ALA A 24 -1.94 3.07 14.65
N PRO A 25 -3.17 2.99 14.11
CA PRO A 25 -3.90 4.17 13.68
C PRO A 25 -4.11 5.11 14.87
N ALA A 26 -3.70 6.37 14.70
CA ALA A 26 -3.91 7.41 15.71
C ALA A 26 -5.37 7.92 15.74
N SER A 27 -6.15 7.64 14.69
CA SER A 27 -7.48 8.22 14.46
C SER A 27 -8.53 7.13 14.15
N ALA A 28 -9.80 7.49 14.32
CA ALA A 28 -10.92 6.64 13.92
C ALA A 28 -10.91 6.44 12.40
N GLU A 29 -10.65 5.21 11.97
CA GLU A 29 -10.56 4.88 10.56
C GLU A 29 -11.92 4.54 9.95
N THR A 30 -12.26 5.17 8.84
CA THR A 30 -13.45 4.87 8.04
C THR A 30 -13.09 3.92 6.91
N ARG A 31 -13.72 2.74 6.88
CA ARG A 31 -13.57 1.78 5.78
C ARG A 31 -14.15 2.39 4.50
N LEU A 32 -13.29 2.67 3.52
CA LEU A 32 -13.71 3.13 2.19
C LEU A 32 -14.25 1.97 1.36
N GLY A 33 -13.63 0.81 1.47
CA GLY A 33 -14.02 -0.40 0.75
C GLY A 33 -12.84 -1.33 0.50
N THR A 34 -13.05 -2.32 -0.35
CA THR A 34 -12.01 -3.25 -0.82
C THR A 34 -11.60 -2.90 -2.24
N THR A 35 -10.30 -2.91 -2.51
CA THR A 35 -9.73 -2.77 -3.85
C THR A 35 -8.71 -3.85 -4.10
N VAL A 36 -8.52 -4.24 -5.34
CA VAL A 36 -7.35 -5.01 -5.74
C VAL A 36 -6.12 -4.10 -5.68
N GLY A 37 -5.09 -4.51 -4.95
CA GLY A 37 -3.82 -3.79 -4.81
C GLY A 37 -2.76 -4.35 -5.77
N SER A 38 -2.48 -3.60 -6.83
CA SER A 38 -1.39 -3.89 -7.76
C SER A 38 -0.10 -3.21 -7.32
N LEU A 39 1.04 -3.78 -7.66
CA LEU A 39 2.32 -3.12 -7.45
C LEU A 39 2.38 -1.81 -8.25
N GLY A 40 2.55 -0.70 -7.54
CA GLY A 40 2.80 0.62 -8.10
C GLY A 40 4.26 0.82 -8.50
N ASN A 41 4.67 2.07 -8.76
CA ASN A 41 6.05 2.38 -9.11
C ASN A 41 7.00 2.06 -7.93
N PRO A 42 7.90 1.07 -8.05
CA PRO A 42 8.82 0.71 -6.98
C PRO A 42 9.90 1.76 -6.73
N SER A 43 10.14 2.68 -7.68
CA SER A 43 11.07 3.79 -7.49
C SER A 43 10.49 4.88 -6.58
N GLU A 44 9.17 4.96 -6.41
CA GLU A 44 8.56 5.88 -5.46
C GLU A 44 8.68 5.33 -4.04
N GLY A 45 9.61 5.90 -3.28
CA GLY A 45 9.74 5.62 -1.86
C GLY A 45 8.50 6.04 -1.07
N GLY A 46 8.37 5.48 0.13
CA GLY A 46 7.30 5.78 1.06
C GLY A 46 6.12 4.81 1.00
N PHE A 47 5.10 5.11 1.79
CA PHE A 47 3.91 4.30 1.94
C PHE A 47 2.73 5.04 1.32
N TRP A 48 2.26 4.55 0.19
CA TRP A 48 1.18 5.19 -0.55
C TRP A 48 0.34 4.17 -1.29
N ILE A 49 -0.92 4.52 -1.53
CA ILE A 49 -1.85 3.79 -2.38
C ILE A 49 -2.59 4.79 -3.28
N LYS A 50 -2.49 4.60 -4.59
CA LYS A 50 -3.28 5.34 -5.57
C LYS A 50 -4.56 4.57 -5.84
N THR A 51 -5.69 5.12 -5.42
CA THR A 51 -7.01 4.48 -5.57
C THR A 51 -8.05 5.47 -6.08
N PRO A 52 -8.98 5.06 -6.94
CA PRO A 52 -10.11 5.89 -7.33
C PRO A 52 -11.17 6.00 -6.21
N LEU A 53 -11.02 5.25 -5.11
CA LEU A 53 -11.90 5.33 -3.94
C LEU A 53 -11.77 6.63 -3.16
N VAL A 54 -10.66 7.37 -3.36
CA VAL A 54 -10.46 8.69 -2.79
C VAL A 54 -10.44 9.76 -3.87
N GLN A 55 -10.93 10.93 -3.52
CA GLN A 55 -10.96 12.11 -4.39
C GLN A 55 -9.81 13.08 -4.07
N GLU A 56 -9.22 12.98 -2.87
CA GLU A 56 -8.18 13.87 -2.38
C GLU A 56 -7.08 13.09 -1.66
N ARG A 57 -5.88 13.69 -1.58
CA ARG A 57 -4.75 13.11 -0.84
C ARG A 57 -5.06 13.14 0.66
N ALA A 58 -5.04 11.98 1.29
CA ALA A 58 -5.32 11.84 2.72
C ALA A 58 -4.51 10.69 3.32
N GLN A 59 -4.31 10.70 4.64
CA GLN A 59 -3.74 9.53 5.29
C GLN A 59 -4.80 8.42 5.42
N GLY A 60 -4.35 7.19 5.31
CA GLY A 60 -5.18 6.02 5.49
C GLY A 60 -4.37 4.79 5.82
N ARG A 61 -5.04 3.65 5.75
CA ARG A 61 -4.45 2.36 6.03
C ARG A 61 -4.98 1.35 5.06
N ILE A 62 -4.12 0.44 4.67
CA ILE A 62 -4.50 -0.74 3.92
C ILE A 62 -4.37 -1.95 4.80
N VAL A 63 -5.37 -2.82 4.76
CA VAL A 63 -5.38 -4.09 5.47
C VAL A 63 -5.48 -5.19 4.45
N ASN A 64 -4.63 -6.20 4.59
CA ASN A 64 -4.76 -7.41 3.82
C ASN A 64 -5.56 -8.43 4.65
N PRO A 65 -6.83 -8.71 4.29
CA PRO A 65 -7.64 -9.71 4.99
C PRO A 65 -7.07 -11.13 4.84
N ALA A 66 -6.26 -11.41 3.81
CA ALA A 66 -5.65 -12.73 3.61
C ALA A 66 -4.50 -13.01 4.59
N THR A 67 -3.71 -11.99 4.96
CA THR A 67 -2.59 -12.13 5.91
C THR A 67 -2.90 -11.57 7.30
N GLY A 68 -4.00 -10.82 7.45
CA GLY A 68 -4.35 -10.09 8.66
C GLY A 68 -3.42 -8.92 8.98
N LYS A 69 -2.51 -8.57 8.06
CA LYS A 69 -1.54 -7.48 8.25
C LYS A 69 -2.12 -6.16 7.77
N SER A 70 -1.62 -5.07 8.33
CA SER A 70 -1.98 -3.72 7.90
C SER A 70 -0.76 -2.82 7.77
N ALA A 71 -0.85 -1.83 6.88
CA ALA A 71 0.17 -0.82 6.69
C ALA A 71 -0.49 0.55 6.52
N GLN A 72 0.00 1.54 7.27
CA GLN A 72 -0.40 2.93 7.10
C GLN A 72 0.19 3.46 5.79
N VAL A 73 -0.64 4.13 4.99
CA VAL A 73 -0.28 4.61 3.66
C VAL A 73 -0.96 5.95 3.38
N GLU A 74 -0.35 6.77 2.53
CA GLU A 74 -1.01 7.93 1.96
C GLU A 74 -1.97 7.49 0.84
N LEU A 75 -3.25 7.77 1.00
CA LEU A 75 -4.28 7.62 0.00
C LEU A 75 -4.11 8.74 -1.03
N ILE A 76 -3.87 8.37 -2.28
CA ILE A 76 -3.71 9.28 -3.40
C ILE A 76 -4.86 9.03 -4.38
N PRO A 77 -5.58 10.06 -4.85
CA PRO A 77 -6.63 9.89 -5.83
C PRO A 77 -6.04 9.42 -7.16
N LEU A 78 -6.52 8.28 -7.65
CA LEU A 78 -6.17 7.77 -8.97
C LEU A 78 -7.22 8.24 -9.99
N THR A 79 -6.95 9.35 -10.67
CA THR A 79 -7.72 9.79 -11.85
C THR A 79 -7.27 9.04 -13.09
N GLY A 80 -7.66 7.77 -13.20
CA GLY A 80 -7.38 6.95 -14.37
C GLY A 80 -8.09 5.61 -14.25
N GLY A 81 -8.86 5.23 -15.27
CA GLY A 81 -9.71 4.03 -15.33
C GLY A 81 -8.95 2.69 -15.36
N GLY A 82 -7.91 2.54 -14.54
CA GLY A 82 -7.31 1.26 -14.24
C GLY A 82 -8.21 0.48 -13.29
N SER A 83 -8.44 -0.80 -13.58
CA SER A 83 -9.34 -1.69 -12.83
C SER A 83 -8.86 -2.03 -11.41
N GLY A 84 -7.95 -1.28 -10.82
CA GLY A 84 -7.36 -1.56 -9.51
C GLY A 84 -6.61 -0.38 -8.91
N SER A 85 -6.19 -0.54 -7.66
CA SER A 85 -5.39 0.45 -6.92
C SER A 85 -3.91 0.12 -7.02
N GLN A 86 -3.05 1.13 -7.11
CA GLN A 86 -1.61 0.95 -7.12
C GLN A 86 -1.05 1.15 -5.72
N VAL A 87 -0.23 0.23 -5.23
CA VAL A 87 0.29 0.23 -3.87
C VAL A 87 1.80 0.25 -3.91
N SER A 88 2.43 0.99 -3.01
CA SER A 88 3.88 0.99 -2.91
C SER A 88 4.41 -0.39 -2.51
N LEU A 89 5.56 -0.75 -3.10
CA LEU A 89 6.28 -1.99 -2.82
C LEU A 89 6.51 -2.22 -1.30
N PRO A 90 6.98 -1.24 -0.51
CA PRO A 90 7.18 -1.44 0.93
C PRO A 90 5.88 -1.70 1.70
N ALA A 91 4.76 -1.14 1.25
CA ALA A 91 3.46 -1.37 1.88
C ALA A 91 3.00 -2.82 1.63
N LEU A 92 3.14 -3.32 0.39
CA LEU A 92 2.86 -4.73 0.07
C LEU A 92 3.80 -5.69 0.81
N GLN A 93 5.06 -5.32 1.00
CA GLN A 93 5.98 -6.09 1.84
C GLN A 93 5.57 -6.11 3.31
N LEU A 94 5.15 -4.98 3.89
CA LEU A 94 4.63 -4.93 5.26
C LEU A 94 3.40 -5.81 5.41
N LEU A 95 2.55 -5.87 4.39
CA LEU A 95 1.39 -6.74 4.33
C LEU A 95 1.75 -8.21 4.09
N GLY A 96 3.01 -8.53 3.75
CA GLY A 96 3.50 -9.87 3.50
C GLY A 96 2.87 -10.56 2.30
N VAL A 97 2.48 -9.80 1.27
CA VAL A 97 1.73 -10.32 0.12
C VAL A 97 2.60 -10.54 -1.10
N SER A 98 2.29 -11.62 -1.83
CA SER A 98 2.88 -11.90 -3.13
C SER A 98 2.38 -10.90 -4.18
N LEU A 99 3.29 -10.14 -4.76
CA LEU A 99 3.04 -9.14 -5.80
C LEU A 99 2.43 -9.73 -7.09
N THR A 100 2.53 -11.05 -7.25
CA THR A 100 2.01 -11.82 -8.39
C THR A 100 0.53 -12.15 -8.28
N ASP A 101 -0.06 -12.09 -7.09
CA ASP A 101 -1.41 -12.61 -6.82
C ASP A 101 -2.50 -11.52 -6.83
N LEU A 102 -2.11 -10.24 -6.94
CA LEU A 102 -3.03 -9.09 -6.92
C LEU A 102 -4.00 -9.15 -5.72
N PRO A 103 -3.49 -9.02 -4.48
CA PRO A 103 -4.32 -9.21 -3.30
C PRO A 103 -5.44 -8.17 -3.23
N THR A 104 -6.59 -8.62 -2.74
CA THR A 104 -7.64 -7.69 -2.33
C THR A 104 -7.22 -7.04 -1.02
N LEU A 105 -7.15 -5.72 -1.01
CA LEU A 105 -6.79 -4.90 0.12
C LEU A 105 -8.01 -4.10 0.55
N GLU A 106 -8.26 -4.08 1.84
CA GLU A 106 -9.23 -3.18 2.44
C GLU A 106 -8.59 -1.82 2.66
N VAL A 107 -9.21 -0.77 2.14
CA VAL A 107 -8.75 0.60 2.25
C VAL A 107 -9.57 1.30 3.33
N TYR A 108 -8.85 1.90 4.26
CA TYR A 108 -9.37 2.68 5.35
C TYR A 108 -8.83 4.11 5.25
N ARG A 109 -9.66 5.09 5.54
CA ARG A 109 -9.32 6.50 5.62
C ARG A 109 -9.26 6.92 7.08
N SER A 110 -8.15 7.54 7.50
CA SER A 110 -8.01 8.14 8.84
C SER A 110 -8.55 9.57 8.90
#